data_AF-A0A8J7J6D4-F1
#
_entry.id   AF-A0A8J7J6D4-F1
#
_cell.length_a   1.000
_cell.length_b   1.000
_cell.length_c   1.000
_cell.angle_alpha   90.00
_cell.angle_beta   90.00
_cell.angle_gamma   90.00
#
_symmetry.space_group_name_H-M   'P 1'
#
loop_
_entity.id
_entity.type
_entity.pdbx_description
1 polymer ?
#
loop_
_entity_poly.entity_id
_entity_poly.type
_entity_poly.pdbx_seq_one_letter_code
_entity_poly.pdbx_strand_id
1 'polypeptide(L)'
;MVEEVTRKVITMARRDRFSIPALGEYYAVLLNLDSWVNARSTATQANSLLCAKLQERETRIMERLDFLAKLRNVTRDELIKQVLAGTVESLEIKEEEEAS
;
A
#
# COMPACT_ATOMS: atom_id res chain seq x y z
N MET A 1 35.15 0.32 -11.57
CA MET A 1 33.87 -0.28 -11.98
C MET A 1 32.84 0.16 -10.97
N VAL A 2 31.95 1.06 -11.35
CA VAL A 2 30.90 1.57 -10.44
C VAL A 2 29.63 0.81 -10.84
N GLU A 3 29.14 -0.05 -9.96
CA GLU A 3 27.91 -0.81 -10.20
C GLU A 3 26.74 0.17 -10.33
N GLU A 4 26.07 0.09 -11.47
CA GLU A 4 24.94 0.94 -11.84
C GLU A 4 23.71 0.43 -11.07
N VAL A 5 23.43 1.04 -9.92
CA VAL A 5 22.21 0.79 -9.16
C VAL A 5 21.02 1.32 -9.99
N THR A 6 20.34 0.42 -10.70
CA THR A 6 19.13 0.76 -11.45
C THR A 6 18.00 1.13 -10.49
N ARG A 7 17.87 2.44 -10.23
CA ARG A 7 16.78 3.03 -9.47
C ARG A 7 15.48 2.95 -10.29
N LYS A 8 14.55 2.08 -9.90
CA LYS A 8 13.19 2.09 -10.43
C LYS A 8 12.35 3.08 -9.62
N VAL A 9 12.28 4.33 -10.10
CA VAL A 9 11.39 5.35 -9.53
C VAL A 9 9.95 4.94 -9.85
N ILE A 10 9.16 4.59 -8.83
CA ILE A 10 7.71 4.39 -9.00
C ILE A 10 7.08 5.78 -8.96
N THR A 11 7.19 6.53 -10.05
CA THR A 11 6.36 7.73 -10.22
C THR A 11 4.89 7.27 -10.22
N MET A 12 4.05 7.82 -9.32
CA MET A 12 2.60 7.77 -9.49
C MET A 12 2.26 8.57 -10.75
N ALA A 13 2.42 7.92 -11.91
CA ALA A 13 2.09 8.49 -13.20
C ALA A 13 0.63 8.95 -13.16
N ARG A 14 0.40 10.24 -13.44
CA ARG A 14 -0.95 10.76 -13.60
C ARG A 14 -1.68 9.93 -14.66
N ARG A 15 -2.67 9.15 -14.18
CA ARG A 15 -3.76 8.47 -14.92
C ARG A 15 -3.57 7.00 -15.32
N ASP A 16 -2.83 6.19 -14.57
CA ASP A 16 -3.21 4.78 -14.55
C ASP A 16 -4.45 4.62 -13.67
N ARG A 17 -5.52 4.03 -14.23
CA ARG A 17 -6.70 3.67 -13.45
C ARG A 17 -6.26 2.67 -12.41
N PHE A 18 -6.43 3.01 -11.13
CA PHE A 18 -6.25 2.06 -10.04
C PHE A 18 -7.11 0.83 -10.33
N SER A 19 -6.46 -0.32 -10.50
CA SER A 19 -7.09 -1.60 -10.77
C SER A 19 -6.68 -2.56 -9.68
N ILE A 20 -7.66 -3.25 -9.10
CA ILE A 20 -7.42 -4.37 -8.20
C ILE A 20 -7.45 -5.67 -9.01
N PRO A 21 -6.65 -6.68 -8.64
CA PRO A 21 -6.83 -8.03 -9.13
C PRO A 21 -8.27 -8.52 -8.91
N ALA A 22 -8.69 -9.50 -9.70
CA ALA A 22 -10.02 -10.09 -9.57
C ALA A 22 -10.25 -10.59 -8.14
N LEU A 23 -11.42 -10.25 -7.59
CA LEU A 23 -11.84 -10.77 -6.29
C LEU A 23 -12.09 -12.27 -6.39
N GLY A 24 -11.81 -13.00 -5.31
CA GLY A 24 -12.27 -14.38 -5.18
C GLY A 24 -13.80 -14.46 -5.29
N GLU A 25 -14.32 -15.59 -5.78
CA GLU A 25 -15.74 -15.80 -6.10
C GLU A 25 -16.68 -15.36 -4.97
N TYR A 26 -16.37 -15.77 -3.75
CA TYR A 26 -17.15 -15.39 -2.56
C TYR A 26 -17.27 -13.87 -2.37
N TYR A 27 -16.15 -13.14 -2.47
CA TYR A 27 -16.15 -11.68 -2.28
C TYR A 27 -16.76 -10.94 -3.47
N ALA A 28 -16.65 -11.48 -4.68
CA ALA A 28 -17.35 -10.94 -5.84
C ALA A 28 -18.87 -11.01 -5.67
N VAL A 29 -19.39 -12.13 -5.14
CA VAL A 29 -20.82 -12.29 -4.83
C VAL A 29 -21.26 -11.29 -3.76
N LEU A 30 -20.53 -11.20 -2.64
CA LEU A 30 -20.86 -10.26 -1.57
C LEU A 30 -20.89 -8.80 -2.05
N LEU A 31 -19.88 -8.39 -2.84
CA LEU A 31 -19.83 -7.04 -3.37
C LEU A 31 -21.02 -6.74 -4.29
N ASN A 32 -21.42 -7.68 -5.14
CA ASN A 32 -22.58 -7.50 -6.03
C ASN A 32 -23.89 -7.40 -5.24
N LEU A 33 -24.09 -8.26 -4.22
CA LEU A 33 -25.27 -8.20 -3.36
C LEU A 33 -25.35 -6.87 -2.61
N ASP A 34 -24.25 -6.46 -1.98
CA ASP A 34 -24.19 -5.21 -1.22
C ASP A 34 -24.38 -3.98 -2.12
N SER A 35 -23.84 -4.01 -3.35
CA SER A 35 -24.07 -2.95 -4.35
C SER A 35 -25.53 -2.86 -4.75
N TRP A 36 -26.19 -4.00 -4.96
CA TRP A 36 -27.61 -4.07 -5.30
C TRP A 36 -28.49 -3.54 -4.16
N VAL A 37 -28.26 -3.98 -2.92
CA VAL A 37 -29.00 -3.52 -1.73
C VAL A 37 -28.90 -2.00 -1.56
N ASN A 38 -27.74 -1.42 -1.83
CA ASN A 38 -27.49 0.01 -1.67
C ASN A 38 -27.81 0.85 -2.92
N ALA A 39 -28.38 0.24 -3.97
CA ALA A 39 -28.67 0.90 -5.25
C ALA A 39 -27.48 1.67 -5.85
N ARG A 40 -26.29 1.06 -5.78
CA ARG A 40 -25.02 1.64 -6.28
C ARG A 40 -24.39 0.74 -7.33
N SER A 41 -23.57 1.35 -8.20
CA SER A 41 -22.70 0.56 -9.08
C SER A 41 -21.67 -0.20 -8.24
N THR A 42 -21.28 -1.40 -8.71
CA THR A 42 -20.23 -2.22 -8.09
C THR A 42 -18.94 -1.43 -7.88
N ALA A 43 -18.57 -0.57 -8.83
CA ALA A 43 -17.38 0.27 -8.73
C ALA A 43 -17.49 1.34 -7.62
N THR A 44 -18.64 2.01 -7.51
CA THR A 44 -18.91 3.00 -6.46
C THR A 44 -18.91 2.35 -5.08
N GLN A 45 -19.55 1.19 -4.95
CA GLN A 45 -19.60 0.48 -3.68
C GLN A 45 -18.23 -0.05 -3.28
N ALA A 46 -17.47 -0.63 -4.22
CA ALA A 46 -16.09 -1.05 -3.97
C ALA A 46 -15.20 0.11 -3.52
N ASN A 47 -15.32 1.28 -4.14
CA ASN A 47 -14.59 2.47 -3.72
C ASN A 47 -14.95 2.89 -2.28
N SER A 48 -16.26 2.95 -1.96
CA SER A 48 -16.74 3.29 -0.62
C SER A 48 -16.22 2.32 0.44
N LEU A 49 -16.30 1.01 0.17
CA LEU A 49 -15.86 -0.03 1.10
C LEU A 49 -14.33 -0.01 1.28
N LEU A 50 -13.57 0.23 0.21
CA LEU A 50 -12.11 0.36 0.29
C LEU A 50 -11.72 1.57 1.16
N CYS A 51 -12.35 2.72 0.95
CA CYS A 51 -12.14 3.92 1.77
C CYS A 51 -12.44 3.64 3.24
N ALA A 52 -13.58 3.02 3.55
CA ALA A 52 -13.95 2.66 4.92
C ALA A 52 -12.91 1.72 5.56
N LYS A 53 -12.43 0.72 4.81
CA LYS A 53 -11.43 -0.21 5.34
C LYS A 53 -10.06 0.43 5.55
N LEU A 54 -9.68 1.39 4.72
CA LEU A 54 -8.45 2.15 4.88
C LEU A 54 -8.51 3.08 6.09
N GLN A 55 -9.65 3.74 6.33
CA GLN A 55 -9.89 4.52 7.54
C GLN A 55 -9.80 3.66 8.81
N GLU A 56 -10.45 2.49 8.80
CA GLU A 56 -10.35 1.52 9.92
C GLU A 56 -8.90 1.10 10.19
N ARG A 57 -8.06 1.02 9.14
CA ARG A 57 -6.66 0.60 9.24
C ARG A 57 -5.68 1.74 9.48
N GLU A 58 -6.13 3.00 9.49
CA GLU A 58 -5.27 4.18 9.51
C GLU A 58 -4.26 4.12 10.66
N THR A 59 -4.72 3.90 11.89
CA THR A 59 -3.85 3.82 13.08
C THR A 59 -2.74 2.78 12.90
N ARG A 60 -3.09 1.56 12.47
CA ARG A 60 -2.12 0.49 12.26
C ARG A 60 -1.14 0.80 11.13
N ILE A 61 -1.58 1.51 10.10
CA ILE A 61 -0.71 1.98 9.02
C ILE A 61 0.30 2.99 9.58
N MET A 62 -0.15 3.95 10.40
CA MET A 62 0.71 4.95 11.02
C MET A 62 1.73 4.36 12.00
N GLU A 63 1.31 3.40 12.84
CA GLU A 63 2.20 2.67 13.74
C GLU A 63 3.32 1.93 12.99
N ARG A 64 2.98 1.31 11.85
CA ARG A 64 3.96 0.66 10.98
C ARG A 64 4.93 1.67 10.36
N LEU A 65 4.43 2.82 9.94
CA LEU A 65 5.29 3.90 9.43
C LEU A 65 6.24 4.40 10.51
N ASP A 66 5.81 4.53 11.76
CA ASP A 66 6.71 4.88 12.86
C ASP A 66 7.84 3.89 13.05
N PHE A 67 7.50 2.60 13.10
CA PHE A 67 8.49 1.54 13.23
C PHE A 67 9.50 1.59 12.08
N LEU A 68 9.02 1.73 10.84
CA LEU A 68 9.85 1.80 9.65
C LEU A 68 10.70 3.08 9.56
N ALA A 69 10.19 4.20 10.09
CA ALA A 69 10.91 5.47 10.14
C ALA A 69 12.05 5.40 11.17
N LYS A 70 11.79 4.80 12.34
CA LYS A 70 12.81 4.52 13.37
C LYS A 70 13.95 3.66 12.82
N LEU A 71 13.63 2.58 12.11
CA LEU A 71 14.65 1.73 11.48
C LEU A 71 15.52 2.46 10.46
N ARG A 72 14.98 3.47 9.78
CA ARG A 72 15.68 4.27 8.76
C ARG A 72 16.32 5.54 9.33
N ASN A 73 16.20 5.78 10.64
CA ASN A 73 16.64 7.02 11.29
C ASN A 73 16.09 8.30 10.61
N VAL A 74 14.82 8.25 10.17
CA VAL A 74 14.10 9.40 9.60
C VAL A 74 12.81 9.67 10.39
N THR A 75 12.21 10.84 10.18
CA THR A 75 10.88 11.11 10.74
C THR A 75 9.79 10.41 9.93
N ARG A 76 8.62 10.20 10.55
CA ARG A 76 7.44 9.66 9.85
C ARG A 76 7.09 10.51 8.62
N ASP A 77 7.09 11.84 8.76
CA ASP A 77 6.75 12.76 7.68
C ASP A 77 7.71 12.66 6.50
N GLU A 78 9.00 12.49 6.78
CA GLU A 78 10.01 12.31 5.73
C GLU A 78 9.82 10.97 5.01
N LEU A 79 9.54 9.90 5.77
CA LEU A 79 9.22 8.61 5.17
C LEU A 79 7.95 8.69 4.29
N ILE A 80 6.91 9.40 4.73
CA ILE A 80 5.70 9.62 3.93
C ILE A 80 6.03 10.34 2.62
N LYS A 81 6.85 11.40 2.66
CA LYS A 81 7.29 12.11 1.45
C LYS A 81 8.02 11.17 0.49
N GLN A 82 8.92 10.34 0.99
CA GLN A 82 9.63 9.36 0.18
C GLN A 82 8.69 8.31 -0.42
N VAL A 83 7.68 7.83 0.34
CA VAL A 83 6.67 6.87 -0.16
C VAL A 83 5.89 7.51 -1.31
N LEU A 84 5.41 8.74 -1.12
CA LEU A 84 4.65 9.47 -2.13
C LEU A 84 5.49 9.83 -3.37
N ALA A 85 6.79 10.03 -3.19
CA ALA A 85 7.74 10.25 -4.28
C ALA A 85 8.16 8.95 -4.99
N GLY A 86 7.85 7.78 -4.43
CA GLY A 86 8.29 6.49 -4.96
C GLY A 86 9.80 6.26 -4.82
N THR A 87 10.43 6.87 -3.81
CA THR A 87 11.88 6.83 -3.58
C THR A 87 12.28 6.04 -2.34
N VAL A 88 11.35 5.37 -1.67
CA VAL A 88 11.68 4.53 -0.50
C VAL A 88 12.43 3.29 -0.95
N GLU A 89 13.62 3.10 -0.38
CA GLU A 89 14.40 1.89 -0.58
C GLU A 89 13.85 0.72 0.27
N SER A 90 13.91 -0.48 -0.31
CA SER A 90 13.59 -1.71 0.39
C SER A 90 14.63 -1.94 1.48
N LEU A 91 14.18 -2.23 2.70
CA LEU A 91 15.10 -2.72 3.73
C LEU A 91 15.34 -4.21 3.43
N GLU A 92 16.50 -4.52 2.87
CA GLU A 92 17.01 -5.89 2.91
C GLU A 92 17.51 -6.15 4.33
N ILE A 93 16.69 -6.82 5.13
CA ILE A 93 17.14 -7.37 6.41
C ILE A 93 17.96 -8.61 6.04
N LYS A 94 19.29 -8.50 6.05
CA LYS A 94 20.15 -9.70 6.06
C LYS A 94 19.95 -10.35 7.42
N GLU A 95 19.26 -11.49 7.44
CA GLU A 95 19.29 -12.37 8.61
C GLU A 95 20.75 -12.79 8.80
N GLU A 96 21.39 -12.31 9.87
CA GLU A 96 22.65 -12.89 10.33
C GLU A 96 22.31 -14.30 10.82
N GLU A 97 22.80 -15.32 10.11
CA GLU A 97 22.82 -16.70 10.60
C GLU A 97 23.55 -16.70 11.96
N GLU A 98 22.80 -16.87 13.05
CA GLU A 98 23.36 -17.20 14.35
C GLU A 98 24.10 -18.54 14.22
N ALA A 99 25.41 -18.46 14.01
CA ALA A 99 26.31 -19.58 14.24
C ALA A 99 26.54 -19.71 15.76
N SER A 100 25.91 -20.69 16.40
CA SER A 100 26.44 -21.33 17.61
C SER A 100 25.91 -22.74 17.81
#